data_AF-A0A0G4GL26-F1
#
_entry.id   AF-A0A0G4GL26-F1
#
_cell.length_a   1.000
_cell.length_b   1.000
_cell.length_c   1.000
_cell.angle_alpha   90.00
_cell.angle_beta   90.00
_cell.angle_gamma   90.00
#
_symmetry.space_group_name_H-M   'P 1'
#
loop_
_entity.id
_entity.type
_entity.pdbx_description
1 polymer ?
#
loop_
_entity_poly.entity_id
_entity_poly.type
_entity_poly.pdbx_seq_one_letter_code
_entity_poly.pdbx_strand_id
1 'polypeptide(L)'
;MMTPSEEAKYTDKVLSEIVPAPSDLLEEWLLLLHEPIRRQLKQLRRFTTLLREGKKWRLEQFLQWFSESVGVFMDRALALEKVLFDTWMSCTPLTTLYKQPYRDRYNDVLERLTKLMDAAKRFRQRPFEESLTETCEALDLLIPYTEKHIDEMEKLSIDPVGGAKCLYSLSDQEFLMKEYLHKWMKLEDARILLPAVLDTAGYWMTAHGVNVLRSRMTSYTLFMNDCFWAPAYRKKNGRYYDLLADVPKEAKSCWGLCC
;
A
#
# COMPACT_ATOMS: atom_id res chain seq x y z
N MET A 1 -12.82 25.83 12.62
CA MET A 1 -11.75 25.56 13.61
C MET A 1 -12.08 24.22 14.24
N MET A 2 -11.32 23.17 13.91
CA MET A 2 -11.48 21.86 14.54
C MET A 2 -10.97 21.92 15.98
N THR A 3 -11.59 21.18 16.89
CA THR A 3 -11.24 21.23 18.31
C THR A 3 -9.94 20.45 18.56
N PRO A 4 -9.12 20.82 19.57
CA PRO A 4 -7.90 20.10 19.94
C PRO A 4 -8.13 18.60 20.26
N SER A 5 -9.37 18.20 20.57
CA SER A 5 -9.74 16.79 20.82
C SER A 5 -9.95 15.96 19.54
N GLU A 6 -10.24 16.61 18.42
CA GLU A 6 -10.41 15.96 17.12
C GLU A 6 -9.04 15.79 16.44
N GLU A 7 -8.14 16.77 16.56
CA GLU A 7 -6.73 16.61 16.15
C GLU A 7 -6.03 15.46 16.89
N ALA A 8 -6.30 15.27 18.19
CA ALA A 8 -5.74 14.16 18.96
C ALA A 8 -6.16 12.77 18.43
N LYS A 9 -7.41 12.60 17.98
CA LYS A 9 -7.90 11.30 17.45
C LYS A 9 -7.31 10.91 16.09
N TYR A 10 -6.95 11.88 15.26
CA TYR A 10 -6.35 11.62 13.95
C TYR A 10 -4.83 11.45 14.01
N THR A 11 -4.18 12.09 14.99
CA THR A 11 -2.72 11.97 15.17
C THR A 11 -2.33 10.62 15.81
N ASP A 12 -3.19 10.04 16.66
CA ASP A 12 -2.94 8.72 17.28
C ASP A 12 -3.09 7.53 16.32
N LYS A 13 -3.89 7.62 15.25
CA LYS A 13 -3.98 6.54 14.24
C LYS A 13 -2.78 6.48 13.31
N VAL A 14 -2.05 7.59 13.16
CA VAL A 14 -0.85 7.68 12.30
C VAL A 14 0.43 7.40 13.11
N LEU A 15 0.35 7.42 14.46
CA LEU A 15 1.49 7.24 15.36
C LEU A 15 1.38 6.08 16.37
N SER A 16 0.20 5.49 16.61
CA SER A 16 0.10 4.33 17.51
C SER A 16 0.66 3.09 16.81
N GLU A 17 1.69 2.51 17.41
CA GLU A 17 2.31 1.26 16.96
C GLU A 17 1.35 0.05 17.01
N ILE A 18 0.10 0.25 17.45
CA ILE A 18 -0.92 -0.78 17.63
C ILE A 18 -2.28 -0.16 17.25
N VAL A 19 -2.81 -0.57 16.09
CA VAL A 19 -4.20 -0.24 15.71
C VAL A 19 -5.14 -0.95 16.70
N PRO A 20 -6.18 -0.28 17.25
CA PRO A 20 -7.19 -0.95 18.07
C PRO A 20 -7.73 -2.17 17.34
N ALA A 21 -7.95 -3.28 18.04
CA ALA A 21 -8.49 -4.49 17.44
C ALA A 21 -9.72 -4.14 16.58
N PRO A 22 -9.74 -4.48 15.28
CA PRO A 22 -10.84 -4.14 14.40
C PRO A 22 -12.14 -4.66 15.02
N SER A 23 -13.15 -3.80 15.07
CA SER A 23 -14.43 -4.07 15.72
C SER A 23 -15.32 -4.99 14.88
N ASP A 24 -15.03 -5.13 13.59
CA ASP A 24 -15.68 -6.04 12.66
C ASP A 24 -14.79 -6.42 11.47
N LEU A 25 -15.31 -7.34 10.65
CA LEU A 25 -14.63 -7.86 9.47
C LEU A 25 -14.32 -6.77 8.42
N LEU A 26 -15.19 -5.78 8.25
CA LEU A 26 -15.01 -4.74 7.24
C LEU A 26 -13.81 -3.84 7.58
N GLU A 27 -13.71 -3.44 8.85
CA GLU A 27 -12.53 -2.76 9.37
C GLU A 27 -11.27 -3.60 9.20
N GLU A 28 -11.35 -4.90 9.53
CA GLU A 28 -10.23 -5.82 9.36
C GLU A 28 -9.71 -5.80 7.92
N TRP A 29 -10.58 -5.87 6.90
CA TRP A 29 -10.17 -5.92 5.50
C TRP A 29 -9.59 -4.63 4.93
N LEU A 30 -10.23 -3.49 5.22
CA LEU A 30 -9.74 -2.20 4.74
C LEU A 30 -8.39 -1.88 5.35
N LEU A 31 -8.26 -2.08 6.67
CA LEU A 31 -7.00 -1.86 7.38
C LEU A 31 -5.90 -2.82 6.92
N LEU A 32 -6.25 -4.08 6.57
CA LEU A 32 -5.29 -5.04 6.03
C LEU A 32 -4.59 -4.57 4.74
N LEU A 33 -5.25 -3.73 3.91
CA LEU A 33 -4.62 -3.14 2.73
C LEU A 33 -4.02 -1.75 3.02
N HIS A 34 -4.71 -0.92 3.80
CA HIS A 34 -4.28 0.45 4.07
C HIS A 34 -3.01 0.53 4.93
N GLU A 35 -2.85 -0.34 5.94
CA GLU A 35 -1.67 -0.32 6.79
C GLU A 35 -0.36 -0.60 6.02
N PRO A 36 -0.29 -1.64 5.17
CA PRO A 36 0.83 -1.79 4.25
C PRO A 36 1.09 -0.57 3.36
N ILE A 37 0.04 0.08 2.83
CA ILE A 37 0.18 1.30 2.01
C ILE A 37 0.76 2.44 2.85
N ARG A 38 0.22 2.73 4.04
CA ARG A 38 0.75 3.75 4.97
C ARG A 38 2.24 3.53 5.26
N ARG A 39 2.63 2.27 5.48
CA ARG A 39 4.04 1.91 5.69
C ARG A 39 4.89 2.26 4.47
N GLN A 40 4.42 1.97 3.25
CA GLN A 40 5.13 2.38 2.03
C GLN A 40 5.20 3.92 1.91
N LEU A 41 4.11 4.64 2.18
CA LEU A 41 4.09 6.11 2.13
C LEU A 41 5.10 6.74 3.11
N LYS A 42 5.24 6.19 4.32
CA LYS A 42 6.26 6.61 5.29
C LYS A 42 7.68 6.39 4.77
N GLN A 43 7.93 5.27 4.08
CA GLN A 43 9.21 5.00 3.43
C GLN A 43 9.48 5.98 2.29
N LEU A 44 8.48 6.23 1.44
CA LEU A 44 8.58 7.19 0.33
C LEU A 44 8.89 8.60 0.83
N ARG A 45 8.21 9.07 1.89
CA ARG A 45 8.47 10.38 2.49
C ARG A 45 9.92 10.52 2.95
N ARG A 46 10.47 9.50 3.59
CA ARG A 46 11.88 9.47 4.00
C ARG A 46 12.82 9.53 2.79
N PHE A 47 12.48 8.86 1.70
CA PHE A 47 13.27 8.91 0.48
C PHE A 47 13.19 10.24 -0.24
N THR A 48 12.05 10.92 -0.26
CA THR A 48 11.94 12.26 -0.86
C THR A 48 12.99 13.21 -0.26
N THR A 49 13.20 13.19 1.07
CA THR A 49 14.26 13.97 1.72
C THR A 49 15.66 13.57 1.25
N LEU A 50 15.95 12.27 1.20
CA LEU A 50 17.27 11.75 0.80
C LEU A 50 17.58 11.94 -0.69
N LEU A 51 16.56 11.94 -1.55
CA LEU A 51 16.71 12.16 -3.00
C LEU A 51 17.11 13.60 -3.28
N ARG A 52 16.57 14.56 -2.53
CA ARG A 52 16.90 15.99 -2.65
C ARG A 52 18.36 16.33 -2.37
N GLU A 53 19.13 15.42 -1.76
CA GLU A 53 20.59 15.53 -1.66
C GLU A 53 21.30 15.44 -3.03
N GLY A 54 20.60 15.05 -4.10
CA GLY A 54 21.14 15.11 -5.46
C GLY A 54 22.13 13.98 -5.80
N LYS A 55 22.11 12.86 -5.07
CA LYS A 55 22.98 11.72 -5.37
C LYS A 55 22.39 10.86 -6.50
N LYS A 56 23.01 10.89 -7.68
CA LYS A 56 22.57 10.12 -8.87
C LYS A 56 22.33 8.63 -8.63
N TRP A 57 23.29 7.96 -7.99
CA TRP A 57 23.19 6.54 -7.68
C TRP A 57 21.97 6.21 -6.81
N ARG A 58 21.57 7.13 -5.93
CA ARG A 58 20.42 6.94 -5.03
C ARG A 58 19.12 7.05 -5.80
N LEU A 59 19.02 8.02 -6.71
CA LEU A 59 17.85 8.15 -7.59
C LEU A 59 17.68 6.90 -8.47
N GLU A 60 18.77 6.38 -9.05
CA GLU A 60 18.75 5.14 -9.83
C GLU A 60 18.22 3.95 -9.03
N GLN A 61 18.79 3.72 -7.84
CA GLN A 61 18.36 2.62 -6.99
C GLN A 61 16.93 2.81 -6.49
N PHE A 62 16.53 4.05 -6.18
CA PHE A 62 15.18 4.36 -5.74
C PHE A 62 14.16 4.01 -6.82
N LEU A 63 14.38 4.48 -8.06
CA LEU A 63 13.46 4.23 -9.18
C LEU A 63 13.38 2.73 -9.52
N GLN A 64 14.50 2.00 -9.40
CA GLN A 64 14.49 0.55 -9.53
C GLN A 64 13.69 -0.14 -8.41
N TRP A 65 13.97 0.19 -7.15
CA TRP A 65 13.23 -0.38 -6.01
C TRP A 65 11.73 -0.03 -6.07
N PHE A 66 11.40 1.20 -6.44
CA PHE A 66 10.03 1.67 -6.59
C PHE A 66 9.31 0.85 -7.67
N SER A 67 9.88 0.74 -8.88
CA SER A 67 9.27 0.02 -9.99
C SER A 67 9.18 -1.51 -9.80
N GLU A 68 10.10 -2.11 -9.02
CA GLU A 68 10.11 -3.57 -8.80
C GLU A 68 9.36 -4.02 -7.53
N SER A 69 9.06 -3.09 -6.62
CA SER A 69 8.45 -3.34 -5.31
C SER A 69 7.27 -2.40 -5.07
N VAL A 70 7.53 -1.18 -4.58
CA VAL A 70 6.48 -0.31 -4.01
C VAL A 70 5.41 0.10 -5.01
N GLY A 71 5.80 0.54 -6.21
CA GLY A 71 4.87 0.96 -7.25
C GLY A 71 3.94 -0.17 -7.69
N VAL A 72 4.49 -1.37 -7.89
CA VAL A 72 3.71 -2.57 -8.24
C VAL A 72 2.78 -2.98 -7.10
N PHE A 73 3.24 -2.91 -5.86
CA PHE A 73 2.40 -3.16 -4.69
C PHE A 73 1.23 -2.17 -4.62
N MET A 74 1.51 -0.87 -4.70
CA MET A 74 0.49 0.18 -4.64
C MET A 74 -0.53 0.06 -5.77
N ASP A 75 -0.08 -0.20 -7.00
CA ASP A 75 -0.95 -0.40 -8.17
C ASP A 75 -1.93 -1.54 -7.93
N ARG A 76 -1.44 -2.69 -7.45
CA ARG A 76 -2.30 -3.85 -7.17
C ARG A 76 -3.20 -3.65 -5.96
N ALA A 77 -2.72 -2.99 -4.91
CA ALA A 77 -3.51 -2.75 -3.71
C ALA A 77 -4.69 -1.81 -4.02
N LEU A 78 -4.42 -0.73 -4.75
CA LEU A 78 -5.43 0.20 -5.21
C LEU A 78 -6.41 -0.48 -6.18
N ALA A 79 -5.91 -1.21 -7.20
CA ALA A 79 -6.78 -1.89 -8.18
C ALA A 79 -7.78 -2.82 -7.48
N LEU A 80 -7.30 -3.50 -6.44
CA LEU A 80 -8.09 -4.38 -5.64
C LEU A 80 -9.12 -3.65 -4.75
N GLU A 81 -8.72 -2.56 -4.10
CA GLU A 81 -9.61 -1.68 -3.33
C GLU A 81 -10.74 -1.13 -4.22
N LYS A 82 -10.45 -0.71 -5.45
CA LYS A 82 -11.45 -0.22 -6.40
C LYS A 82 -12.52 -1.28 -6.69
N VAL A 83 -12.11 -2.51 -6.98
CA VAL A 83 -13.05 -3.61 -7.28
C VAL A 83 -13.94 -3.89 -6.08
N LEU A 84 -13.36 -3.89 -4.88
CA LEU A 84 -14.12 -4.03 -3.63
C LEU A 84 -15.14 -2.91 -3.47
N PHE A 85 -14.71 -1.66 -3.60
CA PHE A 85 -15.57 -0.51 -3.44
C PHE A 85 -16.67 -0.47 -4.51
N ASP A 86 -16.35 -0.75 -5.77
CA ASP A 86 -17.34 -0.78 -6.86
C ASP A 86 -18.40 -1.87 -6.63
N THR A 87 -17.99 -3.04 -6.14
CA THR A 87 -18.90 -4.13 -5.77
C THR A 87 -19.81 -3.67 -4.63
N TRP A 88 -19.20 -3.12 -3.59
CA TRP A 88 -19.91 -2.68 -2.41
C TRP A 88 -20.93 -1.58 -2.71
N MET A 89 -20.54 -0.58 -3.49
CA MET A 89 -21.45 0.47 -3.91
C MET A 89 -22.58 -0.12 -4.75
N SER A 90 -22.32 -1.06 -5.65
CA SER A 90 -23.36 -1.63 -6.54
C SER A 90 -24.49 -2.36 -5.81
N CYS A 91 -24.29 -2.71 -4.53
CA CYS A 91 -25.31 -3.31 -3.68
C CYS A 91 -26.06 -2.28 -2.79
N THR A 92 -25.82 -0.96 -2.94
CA THR A 92 -26.48 0.11 -2.16
C THR A 92 -27.27 1.13 -3.00
N PRO A 93 -28.34 1.73 -2.47
CA PRO A 93 -29.03 2.87 -3.09
C PRO A 93 -28.26 4.20 -3.05
N LEU A 94 -27.19 4.31 -2.24
CA LEU A 94 -26.34 5.51 -2.10
C LEU A 94 -25.33 5.69 -3.27
N THR A 95 -25.54 4.95 -4.36
CA THR A 95 -24.63 4.76 -5.49
C THR A 95 -24.28 5.99 -6.27
N THR A 96 -25.10 7.03 -6.28
CA THR A 96 -24.83 8.22 -7.11
C THR A 96 -24.04 9.30 -6.39
N LEU A 97 -24.22 9.47 -5.07
CA LEU A 97 -23.61 10.59 -4.34
C LEU A 97 -22.13 10.36 -4.02
N TYR A 98 -21.74 9.11 -3.72
CA TYR A 98 -20.40 8.78 -3.25
C TYR A 98 -19.52 8.07 -4.28
N LYS A 99 -20.13 7.38 -5.26
CA LYS A 99 -19.39 6.55 -6.21
C LYS A 99 -18.53 7.36 -7.18
N GLN A 100 -19.07 8.46 -7.72
CA GLN A 100 -18.31 9.27 -8.67
C GLN A 100 -17.14 10.01 -8.00
N PRO A 101 -17.35 10.73 -6.87
CA PRO A 101 -16.23 11.36 -6.16
C PRO A 101 -15.13 10.38 -5.74
N TYR A 102 -15.50 9.17 -5.32
CA TYR A 102 -14.52 8.13 -5.01
C TYR A 102 -13.74 7.70 -6.26
N ARG A 103 -14.44 7.39 -7.37
CA ARG A 103 -13.78 6.98 -8.62
C ARG A 103 -12.83 8.04 -9.14
N ASP A 104 -13.20 9.31 -9.04
CA ASP A 104 -12.36 10.42 -9.48
C ASP A 104 -11.07 10.49 -8.64
N ARG A 105 -11.19 10.42 -7.31
CA ARG A 105 -10.02 10.39 -6.40
C ARG A 105 -9.13 9.18 -6.64
N TYR A 106 -9.74 8.02 -6.81
CA TYR A 106 -9.03 6.79 -7.08
C TYR A 106 -8.22 6.89 -8.39
N ASN A 107 -8.85 7.38 -9.46
CA ASN A 107 -8.18 7.60 -10.74
C ASN A 107 -7.06 8.65 -10.61
N ASP A 108 -7.27 9.69 -9.81
CA ASP A 108 -6.26 10.70 -9.49
C ASP A 108 -5.00 10.11 -8.84
N VAL A 109 -5.17 9.21 -7.87
CA VAL A 109 -4.05 8.51 -7.20
C VAL A 109 -3.34 7.60 -8.20
N LEU A 110 -4.07 6.82 -8.98
CA LEU A 110 -3.49 5.95 -10.00
C LEU A 110 -2.72 6.73 -11.08
N GLU A 111 -3.24 7.86 -11.53
CA GLU A 111 -2.57 8.71 -12.51
C GLU A 111 -1.22 9.19 -11.96
N ARG A 112 -1.19 9.66 -10.70
CA ARG A 112 0.04 10.11 -10.03
C ARG A 112 1.04 8.96 -9.84
N LEU A 113 0.55 7.79 -9.46
CA LEU A 113 1.37 6.58 -9.35
C LEU A 113 1.98 6.20 -10.70
N THR A 114 1.16 6.23 -11.77
CA THR A 114 1.58 5.92 -13.14
C THR A 114 2.65 6.89 -13.61
N LYS A 115 2.49 8.19 -13.36
CA LYS A 115 3.51 9.21 -13.69
C LYS A 115 4.86 8.90 -13.05
N LEU A 116 4.88 8.50 -11.77
CA LEU A 116 6.11 8.11 -11.08
C LEU A 116 6.71 6.81 -11.63
N MET A 117 5.87 5.83 -11.97
CA MET A 117 6.33 4.60 -12.65
C MET A 117 6.92 4.88 -14.03
N ASP A 118 6.35 5.82 -14.78
CA ASP A 118 6.85 6.20 -16.10
C ASP A 118 8.10 7.08 -16.03
N ALA A 119 8.27 7.88 -14.98
CA ALA A 119 9.55 8.53 -14.67
C ALA A 119 10.66 7.49 -14.46
N ALA A 120 10.37 6.40 -13.72
CA ALA A 120 11.34 5.31 -13.52
C ALA A 120 11.79 4.66 -14.83
N LYS A 121 10.89 4.48 -15.80
CA LYS A 121 11.21 3.91 -17.13
C LYS A 121 12.08 4.84 -17.98
N ARG A 122 11.84 6.15 -17.90
CA ARG A 122 12.50 7.17 -18.74
C ARG A 122 13.80 7.71 -18.15
N PHE A 123 14.12 7.38 -16.91
CA PHE A 123 15.29 7.88 -16.19
C PHE A 123 16.60 7.84 -17.01
N ARG A 124 16.87 6.73 -17.71
CA ARG A 124 18.11 6.57 -18.51
C ARG A 124 18.17 7.45 -19.76
N GLN A 125 17.06 8.05 -20.16
CA GLN A 125 16.90 8.82 -21.39
C GLN A 125 16.87 10.34 -21.12
N ARG A 126 16.90 10.76 -19.85
CA ARG A 126 16.75 12.15 -19.43
C ARG A 126 17.97 12.65 -18.64
N PRO A 127 18.21 13.97 -18.62
CA PRO A 127 19.14 14.58 -17.69
C PRO A 127 18.83 14.20 -16.25
N PHE A 128 19.88 14.09 -15.43
CA PHE A 128 19.75 13.68 -14.03
C PHE A 128 18.90 14.67 -13.24
N GLU A 129 19.14 15.97 -13.42
CA GLU A 129 18.50 17.07 -12.71
C GLU A 129 17.00 17.14 -13.03
N GLU A 130 16.64 16.93 -14.30
CA GLU A 130 15.24 16.86 -14.74
C GLU A 130 14.54 15.66 -14.10
N SER A 131 15.18 14.48 -14.16
CA SER A 131 14.62 13.25 -13.59
C SER A 131 14.47 13.34 -12.07
N LEU A 132 15.42 13.98 -11.39
CA LEU A 132 15.38 14.19 -9.94
C LEU A 132 14.21 15.10 -9.56
N THR A 133 14.06 16.21 -10.28
CA THR A 133 12.99 17.18 -10.04
C THR A 133 11.62 16.54 -10.28
N GLU A 134 11.42 15.90 -11.44
CA GLU A 134 10.18 15.19 -11.77
C GLU A 134 9.83 14.11 -10.73
N THR A 135 10.83 13.34 -10.26
CA THR A 135 10.62 12.30 -9.25
C THR A 135 10.21 12.89 -7.90
N CYS A 136 10.89 13.94 -7.44
CA CYS A 136 10.58 14.59 -6.16
C CYS A 136 9.19 15.23 -6.19
N GLU A 137 8.85 15.96 -7.26
CA GLU A 137 7.53 16.58 -7.45
C GLU A 137 6.42 15.53 -7.53
N ALA A 138 6.64 14.43 -8.24
CA ALA A 138 5.69 13.33 -8.30
C ALA A 138 5.45 12.71 -6.92
N LEU A 139 6.49 12.57 -6.09
CA LEU A 139 6.36 12.07 -4.72
C LEU A 139 5.63 13.06 -3.79
N ASP A 140 5.96 14.35 -3.89
CA ASP A 140 5.31 15.42 -3.12
C ASP A 140 3.80 15.47 -3.42
N LEU A 141 3.38 15.10 -4.63
CA LEU A 141 1.98 15.00 -5.00
C LEU A 141 1.36 13.65 -4.61
N LEU A 142 2.03 12.54 -4.91
CA LEU A 142 1.48 11.20 -4.70
C LEU A 142 1.21 10.91 -3.23
N ILE A 143 2.16 11.22 -2.35
CA ILE A 143 2.10 10.87 -0.93
C ILE A 143 0.86 11.48 -0.24
N PRO A 144 0.70 12.82 -0.17
CA PRO A 144 -0.42 13.42 0.55
C PRO A 144 -1.78 13.10 -0.08
N TYR A 145 -1.84 12.92 -1.41
CA TYR A 145 -3.08 12.50 -2.07
C TYR A 145 -3.47 11.07 -1.70
N THR A 146 -2.50 10.15 -1.63
CA THR A 146 -2.77 8.76 -1.24
C THR A 146 -3.18 8.67 0.23
N GLU A 147 -2.54 9.43 1.12
CA GLU A 147 -2.94 9.51 2.54
C GLU A 147 -4.38 10.03 2.68
N LYS A 148 -4.70 11.12 1.98
CA LYS A 148 -6.06 11.69 1.99
C LYS A 148 -7.10 10.68 1.47
N HIS A 149 -6.78 9.96 0.39
CA HIS A 149 -7.64 8.92 -0.17
C HIS A 149 -7.93 7.83 0.86
N ILE A 150 -6.89 7.28 1.51
CA ILE A 150 -7.03 6.26 2.55
C ILE A 150 -7.91 6.78 3.70
N ASP A 151 -7.65 7.99 4.20
CA ASP A 151 -8.38 8.55 5.33
C ASP A 151 -9.85 8.78 5.01
N GLU A 152 -10.15 9.26 3.81
CA GLU A 152 -11.53 9.44 3.35
C GLU A 152 -12.23 8.10 3.14
N MET A 153 -11.52 7.08 2.65
CA MET A 153 -12.05 5.74 2.48
C MET A 153 -12.39 5.07 3.79
N GLU A 154 -11.53 5.22 4.79
CA GLU A 154 -11.81 4.73 6.13
C GLU A 154 -12.99 5.47 6.75
N LYS A 155 -13.09 6.80 6.58
CA LYS A 155 -14.26 7.56 7.06
C LYS A 155 -15.56 7.07 6.42
N LEU A 156 -15.59 6.90 5.10
CA LEU A 156 -16.78 6.40 4.41
C LEU A 156 -17.16 4.99 4.87
N SER A 157 -16.15 4.16 5.11
CA SER A 157 -16.37 2.74 5.40
C SER A 157 -16.66 2.43 6.86
N ILE A 158 -16.11 3.22 7.78
CA ILE A 158 -16.09 2.93 9.22
C ILE A 158 -17.04 3.83 9.99
N ASP A 159 -17.32 5.05 9.52
CA ASP A 159 -18.19 5.98 10.24
C ASP A 159 -19.65 5.48 10.20
N PRO A 160 -20.33 5.31 11.35
CA PRO A 160 -21.74 4.93 11.41
C PRO A 160 -22.69 5.94 10.73
N VAL A 161 -22.28 7.18 10.54
CA VAL A 161 -23.04 8.20 9.79
C VAL A 161 -22.74 8.13 8.27
N GLY A 162 -21.64 7.48 7.88
CA GLY A 162 -21.02 7.51 6.54
C GLY A 162 -21.45 6.43 5.53
N GLY A 163 -22.32 5.48 5.91
CA GLY A 163 -23.12 4.74 4.92
C GLY A 163 -22.64 3.32 4.54
N ALA A 164 -21.93 2.64 5.42
CA ALA A 164 -21.31 1.36 5.13
C ALA A 164 -21.73 0.25 6.11
N LYS A 165 -21.33 0.39 7.38
CA LYS A 165 -21.70 -0.51 8.48
C LYS A 165 -23.21 -0.60 8.71
N CYS A 166 -23.96 0.46 8.37
CA CYS A 166 -25.40 0.50 8.54
C CYS A 166 -26.17 -0.18 7.40
N LEU A 167 -25.53 -0.54 6.29
CA LEU A 167 -26.21 -1.07 5.10
C LEU A 167 -26.05 -2.58 4.90
N TYR A 168 -25.12 -3.22 5.61
CA TYR A 168 -24.81 -4.64 5.40
C TYR A 168 -24.85 -5.42 6.70
N SER A 169 -25.49 -6.59 6.64
CA SER A 169 -25.37 -7.58 7.71
C SER A 169 -23.95 -8.16 7.74
N LEU A 170 -23.55 -8.73 8.88
CA LEU A 170 -22.28 -9.47 8.99
C LEU A 170 -22.19 -10.58 7.93
N SER A 171 -23.30 -11.25 7.61
CA SER A 171 -23.34 -12.28 6.56
C SER A 171 -23.06 -11.73 5.16
N ASP A 172 -23.50 -10.51 4.85
CA ASP A 172 -23.22 -9.89 3.55
C ASP A 172 -21.74 -9.50 3.45
N GLN A 173 -21.16 -8.99 4.55
CA GLN A 173 -19.73 -8.68 4.63
C GLN A 173 -18.88 -9.95 4.47
N GLU A 174 -19.26 -11.05 5.11
CA GLU A 174 -18.59 -12.35 4.97
C GLU A 174 -18.71 -12.91 3.55
N PHE A 175 -19.86 -12.75 2.90
CA PHE A 175 -20.06 -13.17 1.51
C PHE A 175 -19.16 -12.37 0.56
N LEU A 176 -19.14 -11.04 0.69
CA LEU A 176 -18.29 -10.17 -0.11
C LEU A 176 -16.80 -10.49 0.09
N MET A 177 -16.39 -10.77 1.32
CA MET A 177 -15.03 -11.24 1.62
C MET A 177 -14.72 -12.58 0.95
N LYS A 178 -15.65 -13.55 0.98
CA LYS A 178 -15.43 -14.86 0.35
C LYS A 178 -15.33 -14.72 -1.17
N GLU A 179 -16.22 -13.96 -1.80
CA GLU A 179 -16.14 -13.65 -3.23
C GLU A 179 -14.81 -12.96 -3.55
N TYR A 180 -14.38 -12.01 -2.72
CA TYR A 180 -13.09 -11.34 -2.87
C TYR A 180 -11.89 -12.30 -2.86
N LEU A 181 -11.79 -13.14 -1.83
CA LEU A 181 -10.68 -14.09 -1.65
C LEU A 181 -10.64 -15.17 -2.74
N HIS A 182 -11.80 -15.60 -3.23
CA HIS A 182 -11.89 -16.73 -4.14
C HIS A 182 -12.03 -16.34 -5.62
N LYS A 183 -12.64 -15.18 -5.92
CA LYS A 183 -13.01 -14.78 -7.29
C LYS A 183 -12.18 -13.64 -7.83
N TRP A 184 -11.75 -12.70 -6.99
CA TRP A 184 -11.12 -11.46 -7.46
C TRP A 184 -9.63 -11.39 -7.20
N MET A 185 -9.15 -11.95 -6.09
CA MET A 185 -7.70 -12.04 -5.85
C MET A 185 -7.10 -13.16 -6.70
N LYS A 186 -6.54 -12.80 -7.86
CA LYS A 186 -5.79 -13.76 -8.67
C LYS A 186 -4.52 -14.16 -7.93
N LEU A 187 -4.00 -15.35 -8.23
CA LEU A 187 -2.75 -15.84 -7.63
C LEU A 187 -1.57 -14.86 -7.86
N GLU A 188 -1.57 -14.15 -8.98
CA GLU A 188 -0.58 -13.11 -9.29
C GLU A 188 -0.70 -11.89 -8.36
N ASP A 189 -1.92 -11.45 -8.04
CA ASP A 189 -2.14 -10.35 -7.11
C ASP A 189 -1.78 -10.80 -5.68
N ALA A 190 -2.17 -12.02 -5.30
CA ALA A 190 -1.80 -12.61 -4.02
C ALA A 190 -0.27 -12.68 -3.84
N ARG A 191 0.47 -13.06 -4.89
CA ARG A 191 1.95 -13.08 -4.88
C ARG A 191 2.57 -11.72 -4.54
N ILE A 192 1.93 -10.62 -4.93
CA ILE A 192 2.43 -9.25 -4.73
C ILE A 192 1.97 -8.71 -3.37
N LEU A 193 0.69 -8.87 -3.06
CA LEU A 193 0.04 -8.24 -1.91
C LEU A 193 0.29 -9.01 -0.61
N LEU A 194 0.17 -10.33 -0.65
CA LEU A 194 0.13 -11.15 0.56
C LEU A 194 1.40 -11.05 1.41
N PRO A 195 2.64 -11.03 0.83
CA PRO A 195 3.83 -10.82 1.63
C PRO A 195 3.83 -9.49 2.40
N ALA A 196 3.38 -8.40 1.76
CA ALA A 196 3.35 -7.07 2.38
C ALA A 196 2.28 -6.98 3.47
N VAL A 197 1.10 -7.57 3.23
CA VAL A 197 0.00 -7.65 4.18
C VAL A 197 0.43 -8.45 5.41
N LEU A 198 0.95 -9.66 5.24
CA LEU A 198 1.36 -10.52 6.36
C LEU A 198 2.58 -9.96 7.11
N ASP A 199 3.55 -9.37 6.40
CA ASP A 199 4.68 -8.70 7.05
C ASP A 199 4.17 -7.56 7.92
N THR A 200 3.31 -6.69 7.39
CA THR A 200 2.76 -5.54 8.12
C THR A 200 1.87 -5.99 9.27
N ALA A 201 1.00 -6.97 9.07
CA ALA A 201 0.17 -7.57 10.12
C ALA A 201 1.01 -8.04 11.33
N GLY A 202 2.21 -8.57 11.09
CA GLY A 202 3.13 -8.95 12.15
C GLY A 202 3.61 -7.80 13.05
N TYR A 203 3.50 -6.54 12.59
CA TYR A 203 3.87 -5.35 13.38
C TYR A 203 2.70 -4.74 14.14
N TRP A 204 1.49 -4.73 13.56
CA TRP A 204 0.35 -3.99 14.15
C TRP A 204 -0.74 -4.89 14.75
N MET A 205 -0.77 -6.19 14.43
CA MET A 205 -1.73 -7.15 14.99
C MET A 205 -1.12 -7.97 16.13
N THR A 206 -1.97 -8.46 17.04
CA THR A 206 -1.55 -9.48 18.02
C THR A 206 -1.22 -10.81 17.34
N ALA A 207 -0.41 -11.65 18.00
CA ALA A 207 -0.10 -12.99 17.49
C ALA A 207 -1.37 -13.83 17.24
N HIS A 208 -2.40 -13.67 18.09
CA HIS A 208 -3.70 -14.31 17.87
C HIS A 208 -4.39 -13.79 16.60
N GLY A 209 -4.42 -12.46 16.39
CA GLY A 209 -5.00 -11.85 15.19
C GLY A 209 -4.30 -12.30 13.90
N VAL A 210 -2.97 -12.36 13.90
CA VAL A 210 -2.20 -12.90 12.76
C VAL A 210 -2.56 -14.36 12.50
N ASN A 211 -2.72 -15.18 13.54
CA ASN A 211 -3.12 -16.57 13.37
C ASN A 211 -4.53 -16.71 12.81
N VAL A 212 -5.48 -15.88 13.27
CA VAL A 212 -6.85 -15.83 12.73
C VAL A 212 -6.82 -15.45 11.25
N LEU A 213 -6.09 -14.40 10.87
CA LEU A 213 -5.92 -13.99 9.48
C LEU A 213 -5.37 -15.13 8.62
N ARG A 214 -4.30 -15.79 9.07
CA ARG A 214 -3.68 -16.91 8.35
C ARG A 214 -4.64 -18.10 8.23
N SER A 215 -5.45 -18.39 9.24
CA SER A 215 -6.42 -19.50 9.21
C SER A 215 -7.50 -19.35 8.13
N ARG A 216 -7.76 -18.12 7.67
CA ARG A 216 -8.71 -17.82 6.59
C ARG A 216 -8.11 -18.03 5.19
N MET A 217 -6.80 -18.29 5.08
CA MET A 217 -6.12 -18.52 3.81
C MET A 217 -6.00 -20.01 3.52
N THR A 218 -5.99 -20.37 2.24
CA THR A 218 -5.77 -21.78 1.87
C THR A 218 -4.36 -22.21 2.24
N SER A 219 -4.19 -23.48 2.62
CA SER A 219 -2.87 -24.06 2.93
C SER A 219 -1.90 -23.92 1.76
N TYR A 220 -2.40 -23.98 0.52
CA TYR A 220 -1.58 -23.77 -0.68
C TYR A 220 -1.10 -22.32 -0.79
N THR A 221 -1.97 -21.33 -0.60
CA THR A 221 -1.59 -19.91 -0.62
C THR A 221 -0.57 -19.60 0.46
N LEU A 222 -0.74 -20.13 1.67
CA LEU A 222 0.23 -19.98 2.77
C LEU A 222 1.57 -20.62 2.44
N PHE A 223 1.56 -21.85 1.90
CA PHE A 223 2.78 -22.53 1.43
C PHE A 223 3.51 -21.71 0.37
N MET A 224 2.78 -21.22 -0.64
CA MET A 224 3.35 -20.40 -1.70
C MET A 224 3.95 -19.10 -1.14
N ASN A 225 3.26 -18.46 -0.20
CA ASN A 225 3.75 -17.27 0.48
C ASN A 225 5.04 -17.55 1.26
N ASP A 226 5.01 -18.52 2.16
CA ASP A 226 6.08 -18.74 3.12
C ASP A 226 7.35 -19.27 2.45
N CYS A 227 7.21 -20.14 1.44
CA CYS A 227 8.33 -20.75 0.75
C CYS A 227 8.91 -19.91 -0.40
N PHE A 228 8.10 -19.08 -1.07
CA PHE A 228 8.54 -18.40 -2.30
C PHE A 228 8.35 -16.88 -2.25
N TRP A 229 7.16 -16.41 -1.93
CA TRP A 229 6.83 -14.99 -2.12
C TRP A 229 7.38 -14.09 -1.02
N ALA A 230 7.22 -14.47 0.25
CA ALA A 230 7.73 -13.71 1.39
C ALA A 230 9.27 -13.60 1.39
N PRO A 231 10.05 -14.67 1.11
CA PRO A 231 11.50 -14.53 0.93
C PRO A 231 11.89 -13.56 -0.20
N ALA A 232 11.23 -13.65 -1.36
CA ALA A 232 11.48 -12.77 -2.48
C ALA A 232 11.12 -11.30 -2.17
N TYR A 233 9.98 -11.09 -1.50
CA TYR A 233 9.55 -9.79 -1.00
C TYR A 233 10.57 -9.19 -0.03
N ARG A 234 10.99 -9.94 1.01
CA ARG A 234 11.99 -9.47 1.97
C ARG A 234 13.33 -9.15 1.31
N LYS A 235 13.75 -9.91 0.31
CA LYS A 235 14.97 -9.60 -0.47
C LYS A 235 14.84 -8.27 -1.23
N LYS A 236 13.70 -8.05 -1.89
CA LYS A 236 13.43 -6.79 -2.61
C LYS A 236 13.33 -5.60 -1.64
N ASN A 237 12.60 -5.76 -0.54
CA ASN A 237 12.48 -4.74 0.50
C ASN A 237 13.76 -4.57 1.32
N GLY A 238 14.67 -5.54 1.35
CA GLY A 238 16.00 -5.38 1.94
C GLY A 238 16.81 -4.25 1.26
N ARG A 239 16.54 -3.97 -0.02
CA ARG A 239 17.13 -2.81 -0.73
C ARG A 239 16.72 -1.47 -0.13
N TYR A 240 15.65 -1.42 0.66
CA TYR A 240 15.28 -0.25 1.46
C TYR A 240 16.46 0.26 2.30
N TYR A 241 17.18 -0.64 2.97
CA TYR A 241 18.31 -0.27 3.82
C TYR A 241 19.52 0.19 3.01
N ASP A 242 19.69 -0.33 1.80
CA ASP A 242 20.76 0.10 0.89
C ASP A 242 20.53 1.55 0.42
N LEU A 243 19.27 1.93 0.21
CA LEU A 243 18.88 3.31 -0.15
C LEU A 243 19.07 4.32 0.99
N LEU A 244 18.99 3.85 2.24
CA LEU A 244 19.21 4.67 3.42
C LEU A 244 20.69 4.92 3.72
N ALA A 245 21.60 4.18 3.09
CA ALA A 245 23.02 4.33 3.31
C ALA A 245 23.54 5.68 2.76
N ASP A 246 24.62 6.17 3.36
CA ASP A 246 25.30 7.40 2.90
C ASP A 246 26.16 7.19 1.66
N VAL A 247 26.63 5.95 1.50
CA VAL A 247 27.48 5.48 0.40
C VAL A 247 26.74 4.41 -0.39
N PRO A 248 26.93 4.35 -1.72
CA PRO A 248 26.37 3.26 -2.51
C PRO A 248 26.97 1.95 -2.01
N LYS A 249 26.12 0.91 -1.91
CA LYS A 249 26.62 -0.45 -1.70
C LYS A 249 27.60 -0.74 -2.83
N GLU A 250 28.85 -1.05 -2.51
CA GLU A 250 29.81 -1.52 -3.50
C GLU A 250 29.11 -2.57 -4.34
N ALA A 251 29.06 -2.34 -5.66
CA ALA A 251 28.56 -3.36 -6.57
C ALA A 251 29.44 -4.57 -6.29
N LYS A 252 28.93 -5.55 -5.54
CA LYS A 252 29.62 -6.83 -5.35
C LYS A 252 29.94 -7.27 -6.76
N SER A 253 31.21 -7.19 -7.14
CA SER A 253 31.67 -7.64 -8.42
C SER A 253 31.38 -9.13 -8.44
N CYS A 254 30.32 -9.53 -9.15
CA CYS A 254 30.13 -10.94 -9.52
C CYS A 254 31.16 -11.39 -10.57
N TRP A 255 32.36 -10.80 -10.54
CA TRP A 255 33.51 -11.13 -11.34
C TRP A 255 34.72 -11.08 -10.41
N GLY A 256 34.99 -12.21 -9.76
CA GLY A 256 36.04 -12.32 -8.77
C GLY A 256 36.20 -13.75 -8.26
N LEU A 257 36.87 -14.56 -9.08
CA LEU A 257 37.56 -15.82 -8.73
C LEU A 257 36.71 -17.10 -8.68
N CYS A 258 36.41 -17.62 -9.88
CA CYS A 258 36.79 -19.01 -10.14
C CYS A 258 38.31 -19.04 -10.28
N CYS A 259 39.00 -19.51 -9.24
CA CYS A 259 40.30 -20.17 -9.35
C CYS A 259 40.12 -21.57 -8.75
#